data_AF-A0A6A7KXI4-F1
#
_entry.id   AF-A0A6A7KXI4-F1
#
_cell.length_a   1.000
_cell.length_b   1.000
_cell.length_c   1.000
_cell.angle_alpha   90.00
_cell.angle_beta   90.00
_cell.angle_gamma   90.00
#
_symmetry.space_group_name_H-M   'P 1'
#
loop_
_entity.id
_entity.type
_entity.pdbx_description
1 polymer ?
#
loop_
_entity_poly.entity_id
_entity_poly.type
_entity_poly.pdbx_seq_one_letter_code
_entity_poly.pdbx_strand_id
1 'polypeptide(L)'
;MAEIAKRLNAAEVITSTQPITSESIKGSRLVYLRAPSETFEEQEKAAIVAFVKGGGSLLLVLDEERRQNLATTGVNDIIAPFGMELTPDTEYVHNCGAIAKAGEITKADREIPYSGGRAVEGGTPFAYQLDKEGKPAQPFAAWEKLGNGARIIVMGEGMATLFLGSANGERLSGVPRDPAGTTYWGKDSAIFMEEVLAWLLR
;
A
#
# COMPACT_ATOMS: atom_id res chain seq x y z
N MET A 1 0.40 -1.27 13.79
CA MET A 1 0.71 -2.63 13.32
C MET A 1 0.51 -3.69 14.40
N ALA A 2 1.13 -3.59 15.59
CA ALA A 2 0.99 -4.59 16.66
C ALA A 2 -0.48 -4.91 17.03
N GLU A 3 -1.32 -3.89 17.22
CA GLU A 3 -2.75 -4.09 17.53
C GLU A 3 -3.53 -4.78 16.40
N ILE A 4 -3.24 -4.44 15.14
CA ILE A 4 -3.88 -5.11 13.99
C ILE A 4 -3.41 -6.56 13.91
N ALA A 5 -2.10 -6.82 14.06
CA ALA A 5 -1.53 -8.16 14.06
C ALA A 5 -2.17 -9.05 15.13
N LYS A 6 -2.39 -8.51 16.34
CA LYS A 6 -3.10 -9.20 17.42
C LYS A 6 -4.54 -9.55 17.03
N ARG A 7 -5.29 -8.61 16.44
CA ARG A 7 -6.68 -8.87 15.97
C ARG A 7 -6.74 -9.90 14.86
N LEU A 8 -5.71 -9.98 14.02
CA LEU A 8 -5.61 -10.94 12.92
C LEU A 8 -5.03 -12.29 13.34
N ASN A 9 -4.77 -12.50 14.64
CA ASN A 9 -4.11 -13.70 15.17
C ASN A 9 -2.79 -14.02 14.43
N ALA A 10 -2.06 -12.99 14.01
CA ALA A 10 -0.72 -13.18 13.50
C ALA A 10 0.16 -13.68 14.65
N ALA A 11 0.74 -14.87 14.49
CA ALA A 11 1.57 -15.50 15.53
C ALA A 11 2.77 -14.63 15.90
N GLU A 12 3.36 -13.94 14.92
CA GLU A 12 4.53 -13.09 15.10
C GLU A 12 4.58 -12.00 14.01
N VAL A 13 5.11 -10.83 14.36
CA VAL A 13 5.48 -9.77 13.41
C VAL A 13 6.96 -9.49 13.59
N ILE A 14 7.75 -9.86 12.59
CA ILE A 14 9.19 -9.64 12.59
C ILE A 14 9.46 -8.35 11.81
N THR A 15 10.09 -7.38 12.47
CA THR A 15 10.63 -6.19 11.80
C THR A 15 12.13 -6.39 11.64
N SER A 16 12.64 -6.21 10.42
CA SER A 16 14.05 -6.40 10.11
C SER A 16 14.58 -5.23 9.29
N THR A 17 15.82 -4.85 9.55
CA THR A 17 16.63 -3.94 8.70
C THR A 17 17.72 -4.70 7.94
N GLN A 18 17.75 -6.03 8.05
CA GLN A 18 18.68 -6.88 7.32
C GLN A 18 18.14 -7.20 5.92
N PRO A 19 19.01 -7.51 4.95
CA PRO A 19 18.59 -7.88 3.60
C PRO A 19 17.55 -9.01 3.58
N ILE A 20 16.62 -8.91 2.64
CA ILE A 20 15.57 -9.92 2.46
C ILE A 20 16.16 -11.12 1.71
N THR A 21 16.16 -12.28 2.36
CA THR A 21 16.66 -13.53 1.78
C THR A 21 15.62 -14.62 1.94
N SER A 22 15.73 -15.70 1.15
CA SER A 22 14.81 -16.84 1.26
C SER A 22 14.75 -17.45 2.67
N GLU A 23 15.86 -17.42 3.42
CA GLU A 23 15.89 -17.91 4.79
C GLU A 23 15.24 -16.92 5.77
N SER A 24 15.42 -15.61 5.59
CA SER A 24 14.84 -14.60 6.50
C SER A 24 13.32 -14.49 6.40
N ILE A 25 12.73 -14.85 5.25
CA ILE A 25 11.26 -14.86 5.04
C ILE A 25 10.64 -16.25 5.11
N LYS A 26 11.44 -17.27 5.45
CA LYS A 26 10.97 -18.66 5.56
C LYS A 26 9.92 -18.79 6.67
N GLY A 27 8.83 -19.51 6.36
CA GLY A 27 7.71 -19.66 7.29
C GLY A 27 6.82 -18.42 7.43
N SER A 28 7.20 -17.28 6.84
CA SER A 28 6.35 -16.10 6.78
C SER A 28 5.19 -16.32 5.82
N ARG A 29 4.04 -15.72 6.10
CA ARG A 29 2.88 -15.71 5.21
C ARG A 29 2.80 -14.46 4.34
N LEU A 30 3.37 -13.37 4.83
CA LEU A 30 3.30 -12.04 4.22
C LEU A 30 4.65 -11.35 4.35
N VAL A 31 5.15 -10.80 3.24
CA VAL A 31 6.19 -9.76 3.24
C VAL A 31 5.51 -8.41 3.09
N TYR A 32 5.79 -7.49 4.00
CA TYR A 32 5.27 -6.13 3.96
C TYR A 32 6.41 -5.12 3.75
N LEU A 33 6.51 -4.60 2.53
CA LEU A 33 7.43 -3.54 2.14
C LEU A 33 6.75 -2.19 2.39
N ARG A 34 7.01 -1.61 3.56
CA ARG A 34 6.39 -0.33 3.97
C ARG A 34 7.32 0.83 3.66
N ALA A 35 7.03 1.56 2.60
CA ALA A 35 7.74 2.77 2.21
C ALA A 35 9.28 2.58 2.14
N PRO A 36 9.78 1.58 1.39
CA PRO A 36 11.22 1.34 1.27
C PRO A 36 11.91 2.57 0.67
N SER A 37 13.06 2.95 1.21
CA SER A 37 13.84 4.11 0.76
C SER A 37 15.21 3.74 0.18
N GLU A 38 15.64 2.50 0.36
CA GLU A 38 16.93 1.99 -0.11
C GLU A 38 16.73 1.12 -1.36
N THR A 39 17.81 0.97 -2.12
CA THR A 39 17.85 0.09 -3.30
C THR A 39 17.77 -1.36 -2.87
N PHE A 40 16.81 -2.11 -3.39
CA PHE A 40 16.82 -3.56 -3.27
C PHE A 40 17.91 -4.15 -4.14
N GLU A 41 18.74 -5.03 -3.58
CA GLU A 41 19.68 -5.80 -4.37
C GLU A 41 18.95 -6.85 -5.23
N GLU A 42 19.57 -7.27 -6.34
CA GLU A 42 18.99 -8.29 -7.23
C GLU A 42 18.64 -9.60 -6.51
N GLN A 43 19.42 -9.97 -5.49
CA GLN A 43 19.16 -11.16 -4.69
C GLN A 43 17.91 -11.00 -3.81
N GLU A 44 17.67 -9.80 -3.27
CA GLU A 44 16.48 -9.52 -2.47
C GLU A 44 15.23 -9.50 -3.34
N LYS A 45 15.29 -8.84 -4.50
CA LYS A 45 14.22 -8.86 -5.50
C LYS A 45 13.86 -10.30 -5.89
N ALA A 46 14.88 -11.11 -6.20
CA ALA A 46 14.69 -12.51 -6.55
C ALA A 46 14.08 -13.33 -5.40
N ALA A 47 14.51 -13.11 -4.15
CA ALA A 47 13.97 -13.79 -2.98
C ALA A 47 12.48 -13.46 -2.77
N ILE A 48 12.09 -12.18 -2.88
CA ILE A 48 10.70 -11.74 -2.74
C ILE A 48 9.83 -12.31 -3.86
N VAL A 49 10.29 -12.23 -5.12
CA VAL A 49 9.58 -12.80 -6.27
C VAL A 49 9.41 -14.31 -6.11
N ALA A 50 10.46 -15.03 -5.69
CA ALA A 50 10.39 -16.47 -5.45
C ALA A 50 9.43 -16.82 -4.31
N PHE A 51 9.41 -16.03 -3.23
CA PHE A 51 8.48 -16.19 -2.12
C PHE A 51 7.02 -16.09 -2.56
N VAL A 52 6.68 -15.08 -3.36
CA VAL A 52 5.31 -14.90 -3.88
C VAL A 52 4.95 -16.02 -4.87
N LYS A 53 5.86 -16.39 -5.77
CA LYS A 53 5.66 -17.55 -6.66
C LYS A 53 5.55 -18.88 -5.91
N GLY A 54 6.07 -18.95 -4.68
CA GLY A 54 5.94 -20.08 -3.76
C GLY A 54 4.64 -20.12 -2.96
N GLY A 55 3.76 -19.13 -3.09
CA GLY A 55 2.48 -19.06 -2.36
C GLY A 55 2.43 -18.01 -1.24
N GLY A 56 3.53 -17.29 -0.99
CA GLY A 56 3.57 -16.19 -0.03
C GLY A 56 2.85 -14.94 -0.52
N SER A 57 2.37 -14.10 0.39
CA SER A 57 1.69 -12.84 0.04
C SER A 57 2.63 -11.63 0.11
N LEU A 58 2.34 -10.59 -0.68
CA LEU A 58 3.09 -9.33 -0.71
C LEU A 58 2.17 -8.13 -0.48
N LEU A 59 2.55 -7.27 0.45
CA LEU A 59 2.05 -5.89 0.54
C LEU A 59 3.20 -4.95 0.22
N LEU A 60 3.08 -4.20 -0.87
CA LEU A 60 4.02 -3.15 -1.24
C LEU A 60 3.33 -1.79 -1.10
N VAL A 61 3.97 -0.87 -0.38
CA VAL A 61 3.52 0.51 -0.24
C VAL A 61 4.68 1.43 -0.58
N LEU A 62 4.52 2.29 -1.59
CA LEU A 62 5.51 3.28 -2.00
C LEU A 62 4.85 4.63 -2.27
N ASP A 63 5.26 5.65 -1.53
CA ASP A 63 4.76 7.02 -1.54
C ASP A 63 5.66 7.94 -2.39
N GLU A 64 5.15 9.10 -2.80
CA GLU A 64 5.67 10.05 -3.82
C GLU A 64 7.21 10.25 -3.87
N GLU A 65 7.74 10.64 -5.03
CA GLU A 65 9.18 10.70 -5.34
C GLU A 65 10.03 11.46 -4.31
N ARG A 66 9.48 12.54 -3.75
CA ARG A 66 10.18 13.32 -2.71
C ARG A 66 10.39 12.56 -1.38
N ARG A 67 9.65 11.47 -1.16
CA ARG A 67 9.71 10.62 0.05
C ARG A 67 10.38 9.28 -0.25
N GLN A 68 10.00 8.63 -1.35
CA GLN A 68 10.63 7.41 -1.82
C GLN A 68 10.82 7.45 -3.34
N ASN A 69 12.06 7.30 -3.78
CA ASN A 69 12.40 7.33 -5.20
C ASN A 69 12.14 5.98 -5.86
N LEU A 70 11.25 5.94 -6.85
CA LEU A 70 10.82 4.70 -7.49
C LEU A 70 11.98 4.00 -8.20
N ALA A 71 12.79 4.77 -8.93
CA ALA A 71 13.93 4.24 -9.70
C ALA A 71 15.04 3.69 -8.78
N THR A 72 15.32 4.37 -7.67
CA THR A 72 16.35 3.99 -6.70
C THR A 72 15.96 2.72 -5.95
N THR A 73 14.71 2.64 -5.49
CA THR A 73 14.24 1.46 -4.76
C THR A 73 14.15 0.23 -5.66
N GLY A 74 13.77 0.41 -6.94
CA GLY A 74 13.66 -0.67 -7.91
C GLY A 74 12.49 -1.62 -7.63
N VAL A 75 11.45 -1.15 -6.92
CA VAL A 75 10.31 -2.00 -6.54
C VAL A 75 9.47 -2.47 -7.73
N ASN A 76 9.49 -1.76 -8.87
CA ASN A 76 8.81 -2.22 -10.09
C ASN A 76 9.39 -3.56 -10.59
N ASP A 77 10.68 -3.83 -10.38
CA ASP A 77 11.28 -5.13 -10.73
C ASP A 77 10.72 -6.29 -9.90
N ILE A 78 10.20 -6.00 -8.70
CA ILE A 78 9.57 -6.97 -7.81
C ILE A 78 8.13 -7.28 -8.25
N ILE A 79 7.39 -6.28 -8.74
CA ILE A 79 5.95 -6.41 -9.03
C ILE A 79 5.62 -6.66 -10.51
N ALA A 80 6.51 -6.26 -11.43
CA ALA A 80 6.35 -6.50 -12.86
C ALA A 80 6.15 -7.98 -13.25
N PRO A 81 6.82 -8.97 -12.60
CA PRO A 81 6.56 -10.40 -12.86
C PRO A 81 5.12 -10.84 -12.57
N PHE A 82 4.33 -10.03 -11.87
CA PHE A 82 2.94 -10.26 -11.53
C PHE A 82 1.99 -9.34 -12.31
N GLY A 83 2.50 -8.64 -13.34
CA GLY A 83 1.71 -7.79 -14.22
C GLY A 83 1.24 -6.49 -13.56
N MET A 84 1.98 -5.98 -12.58
CA MET A 84 1.67 -4.73 -11.87
C MET A 84 2.84 -3.75 -11.96
N GLU A 85 2.54 -2.45 -11.94
CA GLU A 85 3.54 -1.38 -12.03
C GLU A 85 3.09 -0.14 -11.23
N LEU A 86 4.04 0.53 -10.57
CA LEU A 86 3.85 1.88 -10.02
C LEU A 86 4.29 2.91 -11.05
N THR A 87 3.44 3.90 -11.30
CA THR A 87 3.74 5.01 -12.23
C THR A 87 4.67 6.05 -11.59
N PRO A 88 5.15 7.07 -12.34
CA PRO A 88 5.60 8.33 -11.74
C PRO A 88 4.50 8.98 -10.87
N ASP A 89 4.89 10.00 -10.09
CA ASP A 89 3.97 10.78 -9.28
C ASP A 89 2.79 11.31 -10.11
N THR A 90 1.61 11.19 -9.54
CA THR A 90 0.37 11.77 -10.07
C THR A 90 0.23 13.22 -9.65
N GLU A 91 -0.75 13.95 -10.20
CA GLU A 91 -1.00 15.33 -9.78
C GLU A 91 -1.23 15.39 -8.26
N TYR A 92 -0.38 16.16 -7.58
CA TYR A 92 -0.51 16.40 -6.16
C TYR A 92 -1.72 17.29 -5.88
N VAL A 93 -2.66 16.80 -5.08
CA VAL A 93 -3.84 17.55 -4.63
C VAL A 93 -3.96 17.40 -3.12
N HIS A 94 -3.50 18.43 -2.39
CA HIS A 94 -3.41 18.38 -0.93
C HIS A 94 -4.74 17.98 -0.29
N ASN A 95 -4.71 16.99 0.61
CA ASN A 95 -5.86 16.53 1.37
C ASN A 95 -7.09 16.20 0.51
N CYS A 96 -6.89 15.76 -0.74
CA CYS A 96 -8.00 15.43 -1.64
C CYS A 96 -8.73 14.17 -1.21
N GLY A 97 -8.11 13.31 -0.41
CA GLY A 97 -8.70 12.04 0.02
C GLY A 97 -8.79 11.01 -1.10
N ALA A 98 -9.10 9.78 -0.71
CA ALA A 98 -9.24 8.63 -1.58
C ALA A 98 -10.40 7.73 -1.10
N ILE A 99 -10.94 6.91 -2.01
CA ILE A 99 -11.96 5.91 -1.66
C ILE A 99 -11.46 4.52 -2.06
N ALA A 100 -11.45 3.59 -1.10
CA ALA A 100 -11.42 2.17 -1.42
C ALA A 100 -12.85 1.66 -1.62
N LYS A 101 -13.14 1.05 -2.76
CA LYS A 101 -14.48 0.57 -3.12
C LYS A 101 -14.76 -0.78 -2.49
N ALA A 102 -15.98 -0.98 -1.98
CA ALA A 102 -16.43 -2.26 -1.47
C ALA A 102 -16.22 -3.38 -2.50
N GLY A 103 -15.75 -4.54 -2.05
CA GLY A 103 -15.50 -5.69 -2.92
C GLY A 103 -14.71 -6.80 -2.24
N GLU A 104 -13.76 -7.36 -2.98
CA GLU A 104 -12.96 -8.52 -2.58
C GLU A 104 -12.15 -8.26 -1.28
N ILE A 105 -11.61 -7.05 -1.12
CA ILE A 105 -10.75 -6.68 0.01
C ILE A 105 -11.56 -5.98 1.10
N THR A 106 -12.27 -4.91 0.76
CA THR A 106 -13.00 -4.08 1.73
C THR A 106 -14.49 -4.42 1.74
N LYS A 107 -15.10 -4.50 2.93
CA LYS A 107 -16.52 -4.88 3.05
C LYS A 107 -17.50 -3.76 2.69
N ALA A 108 -17.04 -2.52 2.75
CA ALA A 108 -17.77 -1.31 2.42
C ALA A 108 -16.81 -0.32 1.78
N ASP A 109 -17.36 0.75 1.18
CA ASP A 109 -16.53 1.87 0.76
C ASP A 109 -15.80 2.44 1.99
N ARG A 110 -14.50 2.71 1.84
CA ARG A 110 -13.63 3.26 2.89
C ARG A 110 -13.10 4.62 2.49
N GLU A 111 -13.21 5.58 3.39
CA GLU A 111 -12.62 6.91 3.25
C GLU A 111 -11.16 6.88 3.69
N ILE A 112 -10.24 7.20 2.80
CA ILE A 112 -8.79 7.07 3.00
C ILE A 112 -8.11 8.44 2.92
N PRO A 113 -7.16 8.77 3.81
CA PRO A 113 -6.38 10.00 3.69
C PRO A 113 -5.49 9.93 2.46
N TYR A 114 -5.46 11.01 1.69
CA TYR A 114 -4.64 11.09 0.47
C TYR A 114 -4.31 12.55 0.17
N SER A 115 -3.09 12.81 -0.31
CA SER A 115 -2.67 14.13 -0.81
C SER A 115 -1.86 14.07 -2.10
N GLY A 116 -1.16 12.98 -2.32
CA GLY A 116 -0.25 12.78 -3.44
C GLY A 116 0.33 11.38 -3.35
N GLY A 117 0.72 10.83 -4.49
CA GLY A 117 1.15 9.46 -4.63
C GLY A 117 1.24 9.07 -6.09
N ARG A 118 1.23 7.76 -6.34
CA ARG A 118 1.35 7.15 -7.67
C ARG A 118 0.07 6.41 -8.05
N ALA A 119 -0.13 6.24 -9.35
CA ALA A 119 -1.08 5.25 -9.81
C ALA A 119 -0.46 3.85 -9.78
N VAL A 120 -1.32 2.85 -9.66
CA VAL A 120 -0.95 1.44 -9.86
C VAL A 120 -1.59 0.97 -11.17
N GLU A 121 -0.75 0.54 -12.10
CA GLU A 121 -1.18 -0.10 -13.34
C GLU A 121 -1.14 -1.62 -13.20
N GLY A 122 -2.08 -2.30 -13.86
CA GLY A 122 -2.25 -3.75 -13.74
C GLY A 122 -2.96 -4.22 -12.47
N GLY A 123 -3.12 -5.54 -12.35
CA GLY A 123 -3.97 -6.17 -11.34
C GLY A 123 -5.43 -5.70 -11.40
N THR A 124 -6.15 -5.90 -10.30
CA THR A 124 -7.53 -5.43 -10.09
C THR A 124 -7.54 -4.19 -9.19
N PRO A 125 -7.85 -2.99 -9.70
CA PRO A 125 -7.91 -1.79 -8.88
C PRO A 125 -9.06 -1.86 -7.88
N PHE A 126 -8.83 -1.34 -6.67
CA PHE A 126 -9.86 -1.30 -5.62
C PHE A 126 -9.85 -0.02 -4.79
N ALA A 127 -8.82 0.82 -4.89
CA ALA A 127 -8.81 2.12 -4.23
C ALA A 127 -8.29 3.23 -5.15
N TYR A 128 -8.96 4.38 -5.10
CA TYR A 128 -8.84 5.47 -6.05
C TYR A 128 -8.61 6.80 -5.35
N GLN A 129 -7.67 7.58 -5.86
CA GLN A 129 -7.54 9.00 -5.49
C GLN A 129 -8.82 9.72 -5.88
N LEU A 130 -9.24 10.72 -5.10
CA LEU A 130 -10.32 11.62 -5.50
C LEU A 130 -9.77 12.89 -6.15
N ASP A 131 -10.44 13.35 -7.21
CA ASP A 131 -10.22 14.67 -7.82
C ASP A 131 -10.81 15.81 -6.96
N LYS A 132 -10.70 17.05 -7.43
CA LYS A 132 -11.19 18.23 -6.70
C LYS A 132 -12.70 18.21 -6.53
N GLU A 133 -13.43 17.57 -7.44
CA GLU A 133 -14.87 17.42 -7.43
C GLU A 133 -15.34 16.22 -6.57
N GLY A 134 -14.42 15.38 -6.09
CA GLY A 134 -14.73 14.19 -5.29
C GLY A 134 -15.11 12.96 -6.09
N LYS A 135 -14.73 12.91 -7.36
CA LYS A 135 -14.90 11.73 -8.19
C LYS A 135 -13.62 10.89 -8.16
N PRO A 136 -13.74 9.56 -8.26
CA PRO A 136 -12.57 8.69 -8.44
C PRO A 136 -11.78 9.09 -9.70
N ALA A 137 -10.49 9.31 -9.53
CA ALA A 137 -9.53 9.55 -10.58
C ALA A 137 -8.71 8.26 -10.81
N GLN A 138 -7.39 8.32 -10.68
CA GLN A 138 -6.51 7.16 -10.84
C GLN A 138 -6.59 6.16 -9.67
N PRO A 139 -6.43 4.86 -9.94
CA PRO A 139 -6.26 3.86 -8.90
C PRO A 139 -4.90 4.02 -8.24
N PHE A 140 -4.86 4.17 -6.92
CA PHE A 140 -3.61 4.16 -6.15
C PHE A 140 -3.38 2.82 -5.47
N ALA A 141 -4.36 1.91 -5.46
CA ALA A 141 -4.18 0.55 -4.98
C ALA A 141 -4.87 -0.48 -5.87
N ALA A 142 -4.14 -1.56 -6.15
CA ALA A 142 -4.62 -2.72 -6.90
C ALA A 142 -4.15 -4.01 -6.25
N TRP A 143 -4.82 -5.11 -6.58
CA TRP A 143 -4.50 -6.45 -6.07
C TRP A 143 -4.40 -7.49 -7.18
N GLU A 144 -3.66 -8.56 -6.91
CA GLU A 144 -3.57 -9.73 -7.79
C GLU A 144 -3.67 -11.02 -6.96
N LYS A 145 -4.29 -12.06 -7.52
CA LYS A 145 -4.37 -13.41 -6.94
C LYS A 145 -3.78 -14.42 -7.90
N LEU A 146 -2.72 -15.09 -7.48
CA LEU A 146 -2.08 -16.10 -8.30
C LEU A 146 -2.76 -17.47 -8.12
N GLY A 147 -2.66 -18.33 -9.13
CA GLY A 147 -3.27 -19.67 -9.10
C GLY A 147 -2.74 -20.60 -8.00
N ASN A 148 -1.61 -20.25 -7.36
CA ASN A 148 -1.02 -20.95 -6.22
C ASN A 148 -1.55 -20.46 -4.86
N GLY A 149 -2.49 -19.50 -4.84
CA GLY A 149 -3.07 -18.91 -3.63
C GLY A 149 -2.33 -17.67 -3.11
N ALA A 150 -1.17 -17.31 -3.68
CA ALA A 150 -0.47 -16.08 -3.33
C ALA A 150 -1.31 -14.83 -3.65
N ARG A 151 -1.13 -13.81 -2.82
CA ARG A 151 -1.90 -12.56 -2.89
C ARG A 151 -0.99 -11.37 -2.85
N ILE A 152 -1.22 -10.41 -3.73
CA ILE A 152 -0.40 -9.22 -3.85
C ILE A 152 -1.32 -8.00 -3.73
N ILE A 153 -0.91 -7.02 -2.92
CA ILE A 153 -1.47 -5.67 -2.93
C ILE A 153 -0.32 -4.69 -3.12
N VAL A 154 -0.50 -3.77 -4.07
CA VAL A 154 0.40 -2.64 -4.30
C VAL A 154 -0.37 -1.36 -4.00
N MET A 155 0.23 -0.44 -3.26
CA MET A 155 -0.30 0.89 -2.96
C MET A 155 0.73 1.98 -3.30
N GLY A 156 0.32 2.96 -4.09
CA GLY A 156 1.10 4.13 -4.48
C GLY A 156 1.07 5.29 -3.47
N GLU A 157 0.64 5.04 -2.23
CA GLU A 157 0.51 6.05 -1.17
C GLU A 157 0.65 5.38 0.23
N GLY A 158 1.21 6.09 1.22
CA GLY A 158 1.50 5.53 2.55
C GLY A 158 0.70 6.07 3.75
N MET A 159 -0.11 7.12 3.58
CA MET A 159 -0.86 7.81 4.63
C MET A 159 -1.84 6.90 5.38
N ALA A 160 -2.53 5.99 4.68
CA ALA A 160 -3.41 5.00 5.31
C ALA A 160 -2.65 4.11 6.30
N THR A 161 -1.40 3.75 5.96
CA THR A 161 -0.54 2.91 6.82
C THR A 161 -0.07 3.65 8.07
N LEU A 162 -0.11 4.99 8.04
CA LEU A 162 0.25 5.89 9.13
C LEU A 162 -0.97 6.32 9.97
N PHE A 163 -2.18 5.91 9.57
CA PHE A 163 -3.44 6.25 10.26
C PHE A 163 -3.66 7.76 10.38
N LEU A 164 -3.30 8.53 9.34
CA LEU A 164 -3.35 10.00 9.39
C LEU A 164 -4.76 10.59 9.29
N GLY A 165 -5.72 9.86 8.72
CA GLY A 165 -7.06 10.37 8.49
C GLY A 165 -7.94 10.34 9.75
N SER A 166 -8.86 11.29 9.83
CA SER A 166 -9.70 11.55 11.00
C SER A 166 -11.18 11.68 10.63
N ALA A 167 -12.06 11.35 11.58
CA ALA A 167 -13.51 11.56 11.44
C ALA A 167 -13.91 13.04 11.31
N ASN A 168 -13.07 13.95 11.81
CA ASN A 168 -13.29 15.40 11.72
C ASN A 168 -12.51 16.05 10.57
N GLY A 169 -11.79 15.26 9.77
CA GLY A 169 -11.09 15.79 8.60
C GLY A 169 -12.06 16.17 7.49
N GLU A 170 -11.73 17.19 6.72
CA GLU A 170 -12.50 17.66 5.57
C GLU A 170 -11.61 17.66 4.33
N ARG A 171 -12.14 17.22 3.19
CA ARG A 171 -11.37 17.17 1.93
C ARG A 171 -10.99 18.57 1.48
N LEU A 172 -9.81 18.70 0.89
CA LEU A 172 -9.25 19.96 0.37
C LEU A 172 -9.20 21.08 1.43
N SER A 173 -9.23 20.72 2.71
CA SER A 173 -9.06 21.64 3.82
C SER A 173 -7.58 21.84 4.16
N GLY A 174 -7.28 22.94 4.86
CA GLY A 174 -5.93 23.30 5.29
C GLY A 174 -5.21 24.25 4.34
N VAL A 175 -3.96 24.54 4.67
CA VAL A 175 -3.07 25.34 3.81
C VAL A 175 -2.51 24.42 2.71
N PRO A 176 -2.43 24.87 1.45
CA PRO A 176 -1.83 24.07 0.38
C PRO A 176 -0.43 23.56 0.77
N ARG A 177 -0.27 22.23 0.78
CA ARG A 177 1.00 21.53 1.10
C ARG A 177 1.53 21.79 2.53
N ASP A 178 0.65 21.88 3.54
CA ASP A 178 1.05 21.91 4.95
C ASP A 178 0.63 20.65 5.73
N PRO A 179 1.45 19.59 5.75
CA PRO A 179 1.12 18.39 6.49
C PRO A 179 0.94 18.56 7.99
N ALA A 180 1.58 19.56 8.60
CA ALA A 180 1.54 19.76 10.05
C ALA A 180 0.28 20.50 10.49
N GLY A 181 -0.23 21.41 9.65
CA GLY A 181 -1.47 22.15 9.87
C GLY A 181 -2.74 21.45 9.41
N THR A 182 -2.64 20.29 8.75
CA THR A 182 -3.78 19.63 8.11
C THR A 182 -4.39 18.54 8.99
N THR A 183 -5.70 18.66 9.24
CA THR A 183 -6.51 17.54 9.72
C THR A 183 -7.00 16.74 8.53
N TYR A 184 -6.37 15.60 8.26
CA TYR A 184 -6.66 14.84 7.07
C TYR A 184 -8.04 14.19 7.10
N TRP A 185 -8.77 14.30 6.00
CA TRP A 185 -9.96 13.49 5.75
C TRP A 185 -9.59 12.01 5.61
N GLY A 186 -10.56 11.11 5.75
CA GLY A 186 -10.34 9.67 5.57
C GLY A 186 -10.28 8.88 6.87
N LYS A 187 -11.42 8.77 7.54
CA LYS A 187 -11.52 8.18 8.88
C LYS A 187 -11.25 6.68 8.96
N ASP A 188 -11.22 5.97 7.82
CA ASP A 188 -11.30 4.51 7.79
C ASP A 188 -9.94 3.81 7.69
N SER A 189 -8.81 4.54 7.79
CA SER A 189 -7.45 3.98 7.69
C SER A 189 -7.26 2.69 8.51
N ALA A 190 -7.74 2.66 9.75
CA ALA A 190 -7.58 1.51 10.64
C ALA A 190 -8.35 0.27 10.15
N ILE A 191 -9.60 0.45 9.73
CA ILE A 191 -10.45 -0.64 9.23
C ILE A 191 -9.96 -1.09 7.86
N PHE A 192 -9.59 -0.16 6.99
CA PHE A 192 -9.02 -0.44 5.68
C PHE A 192 -7.74 -1.29 5.79
N MET A 193 -6.78 -0.89 6.62
CA MET A 193 -5.54 -1.65 6.79
C MET A 193 -5.79 -3.03 7.42
N GLU A 194 -6.76 -3.15 8.33
CA GLU A 194 -7.17 -4.44 8.88
C GLU A 194 -7.76 -5.36 7.79
N GLU A 195 -8.61 -4.85 6.91
CA GLU A 195 -9.20 -5.60 5.80
C GLU A 195 -8.15 -6.02 4.76
N VAL A 196 -7.24 -5.11 4.40
CA VAL A 196 -6.08 -5.38 3.52
C VAL A 196 -5.22 -6.53 4.08
N LEU A 197 -4.81 -6.42 5.34
CA LEU A 197 -3.95 -7.42 5.97
C LEU A 197 -4.69 -8.74 6.20
N ALA A 198 -5.97 -8.70 6.60
CA ALA A 198 -6.80 -9.88 6.75
C ALA A 198 -6.94 -10.64 5.43
N TRP A 199 -7.08 -9.92 4.31
CA TRP A 199 -7.18 -10.54 2.99
C TRP A 199 -5.85 -11.17 2.56
N LEU A 200 -4.72 -10.49 2.77
CA LEU A 200 -3.39 -11.02 2.43
C LEU A 200 -2.99 -12.26 3.26
N LEU A 201 -3.49 -12.36 4.50
CA LEU A 201 -3.18 -13.43 5.44
C LEU A 201 -4.17 -14.60 5.41
N ARG A 202 -5.10 -14.67 4.44
CA ARG A 202 -6.00 -15.83 4.33
C ARG A 202 -5.27 -17.04 3.78
#